data_AF-A0AAD6YJX2-F1
#
_entry.id   AF-A0AAD6YJX2-F1
#
_cell.length_a   1.000
_cell.length_b   1.000
_cell.length_c   1.000
_cell.angle_alpha   90.00
_cell.angle_beta   90.00
_cell.angle_gamma   90.00
#
_symmetry.space_group_name_H-M   'P 1'
#
loop_
_entity.id
_entity.type
_entity.pdbx_description
1 polymer ?
#
loop_
_entity_poly.entity_id
_entity_poly.type
_entity_poly.pdbx_seq_one_letter_code
_entity_poly.pdbx_strand_id
1 'polypeptide(L)'
;MPSPVRLFALAALLVSASALVPPGHQGLPNQPITSDDAPTTDTDSIAQTAGQVNQKSSAPVDAPPNADVPPTNVTAVDGTLTNATVADVASGSSRRRAVSPNVGRFSKRQGGYEQVFAGLAPGVHDASIEGTAYLTYTVVNNATYNVQACLDFCDSVDGCVYVNLFYEFNNFLLDFVFSEKSNLKCAAYGDIHGAAEKTNFGGQPSYPQPVPLTFITQSSGWAAKSLVDPTDPEGYDLVFGPTGGANNAPGYMGFAFIDKYDVDACAQLCNGRGYDPVGGVCQYFNIWRAVVNGVPTTYTCSMYYLIADESTAVNFGQGPLVVTLSRGYARKNLVIDGGFEGFNACDDFCFAASDANWIGTSPTGGDFDATIFFFSTFAKDGNGSALLGAAFGDDTDAGTLTPAKPIATKNGANYVIQSFFISSFSGTALEANAHVDILWNGVVVGSTSGFVGSYTPTQSVNVKGTGSDVLSFHGGAAPAWTFIDDVGVFEL
;
A
#
# COMPACT_ATOMS: atom_id res chain seq x y z
N MET A 1 86.66 23.18 21.52
CA MET A 1 85.37 23.41 22.19
C MET A 1 84.40 23.98 21.17
N PRO A 2 83.44 23.18 20.69
CA PRO A 2 82.04 23.62 20.64
C PRO A 2 81.09 22.57 21.26
N SER A 3 79.98 23.06 21.80
CA SER A 3 79.01 22.35 22.65
C SER A 3 77.89 21.68 21.83
N PRO A 4 77.38 20.49 22.23
CA PRO A 4 76.27 19.82 21.58
C PRO A 4 74.97 19.98 22.40
N VAL A 5 73.97 20.72 21.92
CA VAL A 5 72.57 20.56 22.38
C VAL A 5 71.61 20.88 21.22
N ARG A 6 71.18 19.85 20.50
CA ARG A 6 69.89 19.83 19.78
C ARG A 6 68.99 18.85 20.54
N LEU A 7 68.20 19.39 21.46
CA LEU A 7 67.14 18.65 22.13
C LEU A 7 65.94 18.61 21.18
N PHE A 8 65.60 17.41 20.70
CA PHE A 8 64.33 17.12 20.07
C PHE A 8 63.22 17.28 21.12
N ALA A 9 62.36 18.27 20.96
CA ALA A 9 61.09 18.34 21.66
C ALA A 9 60.07 17.46 20.91
N LEU A 10 60.09 16.15 21.19
CA LEU A 10 58.96 15.27 20.90
C LEU A 10 57.93 15.53 22.01
N ALA A 11 57.02 16.47 21.79
CA ALA A 11 55.81 16.58 22.60
C ALA A 11 54.95 15.35 22.28
N ALA A 12 54.92 14.39 23.20
CA ALA A 12 53.95 13.31 23.19
C ALA A 12 52.55 13.93 23.35
N LEU A 13 51.83 14.12 22.25
CA LEU A 13 50.37 14.19 22.28
C LEU A 13 49.90 12.79 22.73
N LEU A 14 49.80 12.60 24.04
CA LEU A 14 48.90 11.60 24.60
C LEU A 14 47.49 12.10 24.28
N VAL A 15 46.99 11.76 23.09
CA VAL A 15 45.56 11.76 22.83
C VAL A 15 45.02 10.74 23.82
N SER A 16 44.43 11.22 24.91
CA SER A 16 43.58 10.42 25.78
C SER A 16 42.41 9.96 24.93
N ALA A 17 42.59 8.81 24.27
CA ALA A 17 41.49 8.09 23.66
C ALA A 17 40.49 7.82 24.78
N SER A 18 39.35 8.51 24.74
CA SER A 18 38.22 8.19 25.60
C SER A 18 37.97 6.69 25.45
N ALA A 19 38.10 5.93 26.53
CA ALA A 19 37.80 4.51 26.48
C ALA A 19 36.35 4.36 26.00
N LEU A 20 36.14 3.57 24.95
CA LEU A 20 34.82 3.22 24.44
C LEU A 20 34.04 2.55 25.58
N VAL A 21 32.89 3.11 25.94
CA VAL A 21 31.99 2.54 26.94
C VAL A 21 31.00 1.63 26.22
N PRO A 22 30.94 0.33 26.52
CA PRO A 22 30.01 -0.59 25.88
C PRO A 22 28.53 -0.22 26.09
N PRO A 23 27.60 -0.67 25.21
CA PRO A 23 26.17 -0.41 25.35
C PRO A 23 25.59 -0.82 26.71
N GLY A 24 25.99 -1.98 27.25
CA GLY A 24 25.54 -2.50 28.55
C GLY A 24 25.97 -1.65 29.76
N HIS A 25 26.85 -0.66 29.54
CA HIS A 25 27.27 0.34 30.51
C HIS A 25 26.78 1.75 30.18
N GLN A 26 25.69 1.87 29.39
CA GLN A 26 25.11 3.14 28.94
C GLN A 26 26.10 4.00 28.13
N GLY A 27 26.98 3.36 27.36
CA GLY A 27 27.77 4.09 26.37
C GLY A 27 26.86 4.78 25.37
N LEU A 28 27.28 5.96 24.90
CA LEU A 28 26.51 6.73 23.92
C LEU A 28 27.00 6.41 22.51
N PRO A 29 26.10 6.35 21.52
CA PRO A 29 26.51 6.20 20.14
C PRO A 29 27.44 7.32 19.68
N ASN A 30 28.40 7.01 18.80
CA ASN A 30 29.35 7.99 18.25
C ASN A 30 28.65 9.07 17.41
N GLN A 31 27.45 8.82 16.90
CA GLN A 31 26.58 9.83 16.29
C GLN A 31 25.20 9.79 16.96
N PRO A 32 24.59 10.95 17.27
CA PRO A 32 23.22 10.97 17.75
C PRO A 32 22.29 10.37 16.71
N ILE A 33 21.32 9.58 17.15
CA ILE A 33 20.26 9.06 16.29
C ILE A 33 19.35 10.24 15.93
N THR A 34 19.30 10.59 14.65
CA THR A 34 18.45 11.66 14.14
C THR A 34 17.17 11.05 13.58
N SER A 35 16.02 11.57 14.01
CA SER A 35 14.73 11.32 13.36
C SER A 35 14.65 12.22 12.12
N ASP A 36 14.54 11.64 10.94
CA ASP A 36 14.21 12.42 9.75
C ASP A 36 12.73 12.84 9.78
N ASP A 37 12.42 14.06 9.36
CA ASP A 37 11.04 14.52 9.23
C ASP A 37 10.33 13.69 8.16
N ALA A 38 9.33 12.91 8.59
CA ALA A 38 8.55 12.09 7.67
C ALA A 38 7.71 12.97 6.72
N PRO A 39 7.72 12.71 5.39
CA PRO A 39 6.94 13.49 4.44
C PRO A 39 5.45 13.40 4.76
N THR A 40 4.74 14.52 4.59
CA THR A 40 3.29 14.58 4.74
C THR A 40 2.58 14.48 3.39
N THR A 41 1.28 14.23 3.41
CA THR A 41 0.47 14.04 2.21
C THR A 41 0.49 15.26 1.28
N ASP A 42 0.87 15.04 0.01
CA ASP A 42 0.84 16.08 -1.03
C ASP A 42 -0.58 16.26 -1.61
N THR A 43 -1.42 16.99 -0.88
CA THR A 43 -2.82 17.24 -1.26
C THR A 43 -2.95 18.08 -2.53
N ASP A 44 -1.99 18.96 -2.79
CA ASP A 44 -2.00 19.86 -3.93
C ASP A 44 -1.74 19.12 -5.25
N SER A 45 -0.72 18.24 -5.27
CA SER A 45 -0.44 17.39 -6.43
C SER A 45 -1.60 16.45 -6.75
N ILE A 46 -2.23 15.88 -5.73
CA ILE A 46 -3.46 15.08 -5.88
C ILE A 46 -4.57 15.93 -6.52
N ALA A 47 -4.84 17.13 -6.00
CA ALA A 47 -5.86 18.02 -6.53
C ALA A 47 -5.65 18.33 -8.01
N GLN A 48 -4.41 18.72 -8.33
CA GLN A 48 -4.01 19.14 -9.66
C GLN A 48 -4.12 17.98 -10.65
N THR A 49 -3.75 16.78 -10.23
CA THR A 49 -3.82 15.57 -11.07
C THR A 49 -5.27 15.14 -11.27
N ALA A 50 -6.11 15.24 -10.23
CA ALA A 50 -7.53 14.89 -10.32
C ALA A 50 -8.27 15.76 -11.35
N GLY A 51 -7.83 17.01 -11.52
CA GLY A 51 -8.33 17.91 -12.57
C GLY A 51 -7.87 17.57 -14.00
N GLN A 52 -6.91 16.65 -14.16
CA GLN A 52 -6.35 16.27 -15.46
C GLN A 52 -6.78 14.87 -15.93
N VAL A 53 -7.11 13.96 -15.00
CA VAL A 53 -7.54 12.61 -15.38
C VAL A 53 -8.94 12.62 -15.98
N ASN A 54 -9.11 11.78 -17.01
CA ASN A 54 -10.42 11.42 -17.54
C ASN A 54 -10.56 9.91 -17.46
N GLN A 55 -11.20 9.43 -16.40
CA GLN A 55 -11.49 8.01 -16.19
C GLN A 55 -12.88 7.61 -16.68
N LYS A 56 -13.56 8.50 -17.40
CA LYS A 56 -14.87 8.20 -17.96
C LYS A 56 -14.72 7.20 -19.08
N SER A 57 -15.51 6.13 -19.01
CA SER A 57 -15.49 5.09 -20.03
C SER A 57 -16.89 4.53 -20.26
N SER A 58 -17.03 3.84 -21.38
CA SER A 58 -18.23 3.10 -21.77
C SER A 58 -17.81 1.86 -22.55
N ALA A 59 -18.77 1.00 -22.88
CA ALA A 59 -18.53 -0.16 -23.74
C ALA A 59 -17.87 0.28 -25.06
N PRO A 60 -16.74 -0.33 -25.48
CA PRO A 60 -16.26 -0.20 -26.85
C PRO A 60 -17.39 -0.54 -27.82
N VAL A 61 -17.46 0.16 -28.96
CA VAL A 61 -18.54 0.03 -29.95
C VAL A 61 -18.75 -1.43 -30.39
N ASP A 62 -17.67 -2.19 -30.41
CA ASP A 62 -17.54 -3.55 -30.90
C ASP A 62 -17.35 -4.61 -29.80
N ALA A 63 -17.43 -4.22 -28.52
CA ALA A 63 -17.41 -5.18 -27.42
C ALA A 63 -18.72 -6.00 -27.40
N PRO A 64 -18.68 -7.34 -27.23
CA PRO A 64 -19.89 -8.14 -27.10
C PRO A 64 -20.61 -7.87 -25.76
N PRO A 65 -21.94 -8.07 -25.69
CA PRO A 65 -22.66 -8.04 -24.42
C PRO A 65 -22.14 -9.12 -23.47
N ASN A 66 -22.23 -8.86 -22.17
CA ASN A 66 -21.79 -9.77 -21.10
C ASN A 66 -20.29 -10.11 -21.16
N ALA A 67 -19.46 -9.21 -21.69
CA ALA A 67 -18.01 -9.33 -21.56
C ALA A 67 -17.60 -9.28 -20.07
N ASP A 68 -16.51 -9.97 -19.74
CA ASP A 68 -15.94 -9.95 -18.40
C ASP A 68 -15.60 -8.52 -17.97
N VAL A 69 -15.74 -8.24 -16.67
CA VAL A 69 -15.35 -6.96 -16.09
C VAL A 69 -13.84 -6.76 -16.29
N PRO A 70 -13.38 -5.66 -16.91
CA PRO A 70 -11.96 -5.44 -17.15
C PRO A 70 -11.19 -5.33 -15.82
N PRO A 71 -9.88 -5.58 -15.82
CA PRO A 71 -9.04 -5.32 -14.65
C PRO A 71 -9.07 -3.83 -14.29
N THR A 72 -8.65 -3.51 -13.07
CA THR A 72 -8.53 -2.12 -12.59
C THR A 72 -7.35 -1.44 -13.28
N ASN A 73 -7.61 -0.27 -13.86
CA ASN A 73 -6.57 0.53 -14.49
C ASN A 73 -6.05 1.58 -13.51
N VAL A 74 -4.73 1.80 -13.57
CA VAL A 74 -4.05 2.91 -12.93
C VAL A 74 -3.93 4.01 -13.97
N THR A 75 -4.50 5.19 -13.68
CA THR A 75 -4.53 6.32 -14.62
C THR A 75 -3.54 7.42 -14.26
N ALA A 76 -3.03 7.42 -13.04
CA ALA A 76 -1.92 8.28 -12.64
C ALA A 76 -1.13 7.65 -11.49
N VAL A 77 0.16 7.95 -11.44
CA VAL A 77 1.06 7.64 -10.32
C VAL A 77 1.86 8.89 -10.02
N ASP A 78 1.74 9.43 -8.81
CA ASP A 78 2.48 10.61 -8.33
C ASP A 78 2.40 11.80 -9.29
N GLY A 79 1.19 12.06 -9.80
CA GLY A 79 0.90 13.14 -10.74
C GLY A 79 1.27 12.86 -12.20
N THR A 80 1.91 11.73 -12.50
CA THR A 80 2.20 11.32 -13.88
C THR A 80 1.06 10.46 -14.43
N LEU A 81 0.41 10.93 -15.49
CA LEU A 81 -0.65 10.18 -16.17
C LEU A 81 -0.11 8.88 -16.81
N THR A 82 -0.90 7.82 -16.72
CA THR A 82 -0.57 6.50 -17.29
C THR A 82 -1.83 5.78 -17.76
N ASN A 83 -1.68 4.69 -18.49
CA ASN A 83 -2.77 3.78 -18.88
C ASN A 83 -2.30 2.34 -18.67
N ALA A 84 -1.92 2.05 -17.43
CA ALA A 84 -1.37 0.77 -17.02
C ALA A 84 -2.41 0.00 -16.20
N THR A 85 -2.32 -1.32 -16.14
CA THR A 85 -3.11 -2.08 -15.15
C THR A 85 -2.41 -2.05 -13.79
N VAL A 86 -3.13 -2.35 -12.71
CA VAL A 86 -2.52 -2.53 -11.37
C VAL A 86 -1.37 -3.54 -11.42
N ALA A 87 -1.57 -4.65 -12.15
CA ALA A 87 -0.52 -5.65 -12.34
C ALA A 87 0.72 -5.08 -13.04
N ASP A 88 0.57 -4.20 -14.02
CA ASP A 88 1.71 -3.57 -14.71
C ASP A 88 2.50 -2.64 -13.78
N VAL A 89 1.80 -1.89 -12.91
CA VAL A 89 2.43 -0.97 -11.96
C VAL A 89 3.08 -1.74 -10.79
N ALA A 90 2.39 -2.74 -10.25
CA ALA A 90 2.90 -3.56 -9.15
C ALA A 90 4.01 -4.52 -9.58
N SER A 91 4.00 -5.03 -10.83
CA SER A 91 4.98 -6.02 -11.32
C SER A 91 6.28 -5.42 -11.89
N GLY A 92 6.52 -4.11 -11.70
CA GLY A 92 7.85 -3.52 -11.87
C GLY A 92 8.95 -4.24 -11.06
N SER A 93 8.56 -5.06 -10.08
CA SER A 93 9.40 -6.05 -9.39
C SER A 93 8.73 -7.44 -9.39
N SER A 94 9.24 -8.37 -10.22
CA SER A 94 8.97 -9.83 -10.22
C SER A 94 7.59 -10.38 -10.72
N ARG A 95 7.73 -11.22 -11.77
CA ARG A 95 6.82 -12.12 -12.51
C ARG A 95 5.41 -12.46 -11.96
N ARG A 96 4.47 -12.34 -12.92
CA ARG A 96 3.03 -12.64 -12.95
C ARG A 96 2.63 -14.04 -12.46
N ARG A 97 1.63 -14.08 -11.57
CA ARG A 97 0.61 -15.14 -11.52
C ARG A 97 -0.76 -14.48 -11.46
N ALA A 98 -1.66 -14.89 -12.35
CA ALA A 98 -3.06 -14.48 -12.31
C ALA A 98 -3.73 -15.19 -11.13
N VAL A 99 -3.81 -14.49 -10.00
CA VAL A 99 -4.78 -14.81 -8.96
C VAL A 99 -6.06 -14.09 -9.36
N SER A 100 -7.17 -14.80 -9.53
CA SER A 100 -8.49 -14.15 -9.56
C SER A 100 -8.69 -13.54 -8.18
N PRO A 101 -8.69 -12.20 -8.04
CA PRO A 101 -8.94 -11.58 -6.76
C PRO A 101 -10.42 -11.74 -6.47
N ASN A 102 -10.78 -12.14 -5.27
CA ASN A 102 -12.07 -11.73 -4.71
C ASN A 102 -11.96 -10.22 -4.54
N VAL A 103 -12.33 -9.45 -5.57
CA VAL A 103 -12.04 -8.03 -5.60
C VAL A 103 -12.88 -7.31 -4.56
N GLY A 104 -12.24 -6.71 -3.56
CA GLY A 104 -12.84 -5.86 -2.54
C GLY A 104 -13.44 -4.61 -3.16
N ARG A 105 -14.64 -4.76 -3.72
CA ARG A 105 -15.44 -3.69 -4.32
C ARG A 105 -16.68 -3.46 -3.48
N PHE A 106 -17.30 -2.31 -3.68
CA PHE A 106 -18.66 -2.14 -3.19
C PHE A 106 -19.58 -3.16 -3.87
N SER A 107 -20.25 -3.98 -3.08
CA SER A 107 -21.38 -4.78 -3.55
C SER A 107 -22.67 -4.19 -2.99
N LYS A 108 -23.79 -4.39 -3.67
CA LYS A 108 -25.09 -3.96 -3.11
C LYS A 108 -25.54 -4.86 -1.96
N ARG A 109 -26.29 -4.30 -1.02
CA ARG A 109 -27.00 -5.10 0.01
C ARG A 109 -28.34 -5.56 -0.54
N GLN A 110 -28.88 -6.68 -0.03
CA GLN A 110 -30.28 -7.06 -0.27
C GLN A 110 -31.21 -5.91 0.23
N GLY A 111 -31.69 -5.10 -0.71
CA GLY A 111 -32.49 -3.90 -0.45
C GLY A 111 -33.12 -3.27 -1.70
N GLY A 112 -32.81 -3.81 -2.89
CA GLY A 112 -33.35 -3.34 -4.17
C GLY A 112 -32.66 -2.08 -4.70
N TYR A 113 -33.20 -1.55 -5.80
CA TYR A 113 -32.70 -0.36 -6.48
C TYR A 113 -33.70 0.79 -6.38
N GLU A 114 -33.20 2.01 -6.55
CA GLU A 114 -34.01 3.21 -6.74
C GLU A 114 -33.63 3.92 -8.02
N GLN A 115 -34.63 4.55 -8.66
CA GLN A 115 -34.40 5.34 -9.86
C GLN A 115 -33.78 6.68 -9.46
N VAL A 116 -32.59 6.97 -9.96
CA VAL A 116 -31.89 8.25 -9.71
C VAL A 116 -32.19 9.30 -10.79
N PHE A 117 -32.53 8.85 -12.00
CA PHE A 117 -33.13 9.71 -13.03
C PHE A 117 -33.99 8.92 -14.00
N ALA A 118 -35.01 9.60 -14.53
CA ALA A 118 -35.87 9.07 -15.58
C ALA A 118 -35.35 9.45 -16.97
N GLY A 119 -35.71 8.64 -17.97
CA GLY A 119 -35.48 8.96 -19.37
C GLY A 119 -36.42 10.05 -19.89
N LEU A 120 -36.01 10.69 -20.98
CA LEU A 120 -36.88 11.61 -21.70
C LEU A 120 -38.05 10.87 -22.36
N ALA A 121 -39.04 11.64 -22.84
CA ALA A 121 -40.21 11.09 -23.52
C ALA A 121 -39.80 10.25 -24.75
N PRO A 122 -40.56 9.19 -25.10
CA PRO A 122 -40.29 8.39 -26.29
C PRO A 122 -40.14 9.24 -27.56
N GLY A 123 -39.12 8.95 -28.37
CA GLY A 123 -38.82 9.69 -29.60
C GLY A 123 -38.03 10.99 -29.40
N VAL A 124 -37.72 11.37 -28.17
CA VAL A 124 -36.79 12.47 -27.87
C VAL A 124 -35.38 11.92 -27.74
N HIS A 125 -34.43 12.55 -28.43
CA HIS A 125 -33.01 12.22 -28.29
C HIS A 125 -32.56 12.43 -26.85
N ASP A 126 -31.84 11.45 -26.33
CA ASP A 126 -31.31 11.40 -24.99
C ASP A 126 -29.83 11.00 -25.04
N ALA A 127 -29.19 10.87 -23.88
CA ALA A 127 -27.81 10.40 -23.76
C ALA A 127 -27.66 9.31 -22.69
N SER A 128 -26.75 8.36 -22.91
CA SER A 128 -26.34 7.40 -21.88
C SER A 128 -25.28 8.01 -20.98
N ILE A 129 -25.05 7.35 -19.84
CA ILE A 129 -23.97 7.69 -18.93
C ILE A 129 -22.61 7.43 -19.59
N GLU A 130 -21.70 8.38 -19.39
CA GLU A 130 -20.27 8.24 -19.62
C GLU A 130 -19.55 8.60 -18.32
N GLY A 131 -19.38 7.58 -17.47
CA GLY A 131 -18.98 7.71 -16.07
C GLY A 131 -17.71 6.93 -15.76
N THR A 132 -17.16 7.16 -14.57
CA THR A 132 -16.08 6.35 -14.00
C THR A 132 -16.59 4.97 -13.55
N ALA A 133 -15.70 4.06 -13.18
CA ALA A 133 -16.06 2.72 -12.69
C ALA A 133 -17.00 1.91 -13.62
N TYR A 134 -16.88 2.06 -14.94
CA TYR A 134 -17.57 1.18 -15.88
C TYR A 134 -17.13 -0.29 -15.67
N LEU A 135 -18.09 -1.19 -15.58
CA LEU A 135 -17.83 -2.62 -15.36
C LEU A 135 -18.03 -3.41 -16.65
N THR A 136 -19.23 -3.38 -17.20
CA THR A 136 -19.61 -4.15 -18.39
C THR A 136 -20.98 -3.69 -18.86
N TYR A 137 -21.54 -4.32 -19.90
CA TYR A 137 -22.91 -4.09 -20.32
C TYR A 137 -23.57 -5.39 -20.79
N THR A 138 -24.89 -5.39 -20.78
CA THR A 138 -25.71 -6.40 -21.44
C THR A 138 -26.78 -5.76 -22.32
N VAL A 139 -27.47 -6.59 -23.10
CA VAL A 139 -28.68 -6.22 -23.83
C VAL A 139 -29.84 -7.02 -23.28
N VAL A 140 -30.93 -6.35 -22.92
CA VAL A 140 -32.11 -6.99 -22.32
C VAL A 140 -33.27 -6.97 -23.30
N ASN A 141 -34.28 -7.81 -23.11
CA ASN A 141 -35.44 -7.86 -24.00
C ASN A 141 -36.09 -6.47 -24.15
N ASN A 142 -36.29 -6.03 -25.40
CA ASN A 142 -36.85 -4.71 -25.75
C ASN A 142 -38.35 -4.71 -26.10
N ALA A 143 -39.08 -5.82 -25.85
CA ALA A 143 -40.54 -5.82 -26.04
C ALA A 143 -41.23 -4.84 -25.08
N THR A 144 -40.60 -4.61 -23.93
CA THR A 144 -40.91 -3.54 -22.99
C THR A 144 -39.61 -2.89 -22.53
N TYR A 145 -39.71 -1.73 -21.87
CA TYR A 145 -38.57 -1.12 -21.19
C TYR A 145 -38.25 -1.92 -19.90
N ASN A 146 -37.53 -3.05 -20.07
CA ASN A 146 -37.39 -4.09 -19.05
C ASN A 146 -36.34 -3.74 -18.00
N VAL A 147 -36.74 -2.90 -17.04
CA VAL A 147 -35.91 -2.51 -15.89
C VAL A 147 -35.47 -3.73 -15.09
N GLN A 148 -36.38 -4.66 -14.79
CA GLN A 148 -36.06 -5.80 -13.91
C GLN A 148 -34.93 -6.67 -14.46
N ALA A 149 -34.94 -7.00 -15.75
CA ALA A 149 -33.85 -7.79 -16.35
C ALA A 149 -32.49 -7.07 -16.28
N CYS A 150 -32.49 -5.74 -16.35
CA CYS A 150 -31.27 -4.94 -16.20
C CYS A 150 -30.77 -4.91 -14.76
N LEU A 151 -31.69 -4.95 -13.78
CA LEU A 151 -31.37 -5.05 -12.35
C LEU A 151 -30.95 -6.47 -11.91
N ASP A 152 -31.38 -7.50 -12.64
CA ASP A 152 -31.01 -8.92 -12.44
C ASP A 152 -29.64 -9.27 -13.07
N PHE A 153 -29.33 -8.69 -14.25
CA PHE A 153 -27.93 -8.33 -14.56
C PHE A 153 -27.44 -7.33 -13.49
N CYS A 154 -26.23 -6.83 -13.37
CA CYS A 154 -25.83 -6.08 -12.15
C CYS A 154 -25.87 -6.91 -10.84
N ASP A 155 -26.99 -7.51 -10.41
CA ASP A 155 -27.04 -8.59 -9.41
C ASP A 155 -26.02 -9.70 -9.72
N SER A 156 -25.88 -10.04 -10.99
CA SER A 156 -24.92 -11.05 -11.46
C SER A 156 -23.50 -10.54 -11.68
N VAL A 157 -23.27 -9.22 -11.61
CA VAL A 157 -21.98 -8.59 -11.95
C VAL A 157 -21.30 -8.15 -10.66
N ASP A 158 -20.15 -8.76 -10.37
CA ASP A 158 -19.40 -8.42 -9.18
C ASP A 158 -19.00 -6.92 -9.14
N GLY A 159 -19.25 -6.31 -7.98
CA GLY A 159 -19.04 -4.87 -7.77
C GLY A 159 -20.10 -3.94 -8.37
N CYS A 160 -21.17 -4.45 -9.01
CA CYS A 160 -22.16 -3.57 -9.62
C CYS A 160 -23.11 -2.95 -8.58
N VAL A 161 -23.20 -1.63 -8.60
CA VAL A 161 -24.04 -0.83 -7.70
C VAL A 161 -24.98 0.12 -8.44
N TYR A 162 -24.80 0.25 -9.76
CA TYR A 162 -25.56 1.15 -10.60
C TYR A 162 -25.73 0.60 -12.01
N VAL A 163 -26.88 0.85 -12.62
CA VAL A 163 -27.10 0.60 -14.05
C VAL A 163 -27.70 1.81 -14.76
N ASN A 164 -27.28 2.01 -16.00
CA ASN A 164 -27.93 2.89 -16.96
C ASN A 164 -28.61 2.05 -18.05
N LEU A 165 -29.94 2.12 -18.11
CA LEU A 165 -30.77 1.46 -19.11
C LEU A 165 -31.18 2.47 -20.18
N PHE A 166 -31.00 2.14 -21.46
CA PHE A 166 -31.33 3.04 -22.56
C PHE A 166 -31.52 2.30 -23.88
N TYR A 167 -32.28 2.89 -24.81
CA TYR A 167 -32.31 2.40 -26.19
C TYR A 167 -31.17 3.01 -26.98
N GLU A 168 -30.48 2.20 -27.79
CA GLU A 168 -29.50 2.65 -28.78
C GLU A 168 -29.92 2.19 -30.17
N PHE A 169 -30.44 3.11 -30.97
CA PHE A 169 -30.91 2.82 -32.32
C PHE A 169 -29.79 2.89 -33.34
N ASN A 170 -30.00 2.25 -34.49
CA ASN A 170 -29.08 2.22 -35.62
C ASN A 170 -27.69 1.66 -35.29
N ASN A 171 -27.64 0.65 -34.42
CA ASN A 171 -26.41 -0.10 -34.17
C ASN A 171 -26.49 -1.48 -34.84
N PHE A 172 -25.70 -1.70 -35.89
CA PHE A 172 -25.69 -2.92 -36.68
C PHE A 172 -25.41 -4.17 -35.85
N LEU A 173 -24.54 -4.07 -34.85
CA LEU A 173 -24.20 -5.20 -33.99
C LEU A 173 -25.40 -5.63 -33.14
N LEU A 174 -26.10 -4.65 -32.55
CA LEU A 174 -27.32 -4.90 -31.76
C LEU A 174 -28.47 -5.42 -32.63
N ASP A 175 -28.62 -4.85 -33.81
CA ASP A 175 -29.76 -5.10 -34.70
C ASP A 175 -29.64 -6.47 -35.42
N PHE A 176 -28.41 -6.91 -35.75
CA PHE A 176 -28.20 -8.06 -36.64
C PHE A 176 -27.18 -9.09 -36.18
N VAL A 177 -26.18 -8.72 -35.38
CA VAL A 177 -25.05 -9.62 -35.08
C VAL A 177 -25.24 -10.34 -33.76
N PHE A 178 -25.59 -9.63 -32.69
CA PHE A 178 -25.80 -10.23 -31.39
C PHE A 178 -27.12 -11.02 -31.36
N SER A 179 -27.07 -12.16 -30.68
CA SER A 179 -28.13 -13.17 -30.68
C SER A 179 -29.45 -12.67 -30.09
N GLU A 180 -29.35 -11.70 -29.20
CA GLU A 180 -30.42 -11.11 -28.41
C GLU A 180 -31.31 -10.19 -29.25
N LYS A 181 -30.77 -9.65 -30.37
CA LYS A 181 -31.46 -8.74 -31.31
C LYS A 181 -32.25 -7.64 -30.60
N SER A 182 -31.61 -7.08 -29.57
CA SER A 182 -32.19 -6.03 -28.74
C SER A 182 -31.30 -4.81 -28.77
N ASN A 183 -31.96 -3.66 -28.94
CA ASN A 183 -31.35 -2.35 -28.85
C ASN A 183 -31.50 -1.71 -27.46
N LEU A 184 -32.06 -2.43 -26.49
CA LEU A 184 -32.19 -1.98 -25.10
C LEU A 184 -30.94 -2.39 -24.31
N LYS A 185 -30.00 -1.45 -24.18
CA LYS A 185 -28.71 -1.63 -23.50
C LYS A 185 -28.83 -1.34 -22.00
N CYS A 186 -28.20 -2.19 -21.21
CA CYS A 186 -28.04 -2.04 -19.76
C CYS A 186 -26.54 -1.98 -19.44
N ALA A 187 -26.02 -0.78 -19.17
CA ALA A 187 -24.62 -0.57 -18.79
C ALA A 187 -24.49 -0.60 -17.26
N ALA A 188 -23.55 -1.39 -16.75
CA ALA A 188 -23.30 -1.61 -15.33
C ALA A 188 -22.05 -0.86 -14.84
N TYR A 189 -22.15 -0.25 -13.66
CA TYR A 189 -21.08 0.56 -13.06
C TYR A 189 -20.88 0.21 -11.58
N GLY A 190 -19.65 0.40 -11.12
CA GLY A 190 -19.21 0.22 -9.73
C GLY A 190 -19.37 1.47 -8.86
N ASP A 191 -19.96 2.54 -9.39
CA ASP A 191 -20.34 3.74 -8.63
C ASP A 191 -21.68 4.31 -9.11
N ILE A 192 -22.26 5.20 -8.32
CA ILE A 192 -23.56 5.81 -8.56
C ILE A 192 -23.39 7.06 -9.41
N HIS A 193 -24.08 7.11 -10.55
CA HIS A 193 -24.05 8.22 -11.50
C HIS A 193 -25.35 9.00 -11.56
N GLY A 194 -25.24 10.31 -11.85
CA GLY A 194 -26.37 11.23 -11.98
C GLY A 194 -26.69 11.61 -13.42
N ALA A 195 -27.83 12.28 -13.63
CA ALA A 195 -28.23 12.75 -14.96
C ALA A 195 -27.25 13.75 -15.61
N ALA A 196 -26.42 14.42 -14.80
CA ALA A 196 -25.37 15.32 -15.28
C ALA A 196 -24.27 14.61 -16.09
N GLU A 197 -24.16 13.29 -15.95
CA GLU A 197 -23.16 12.46 -16.64
C GLU A 197 -23.72 11.82 -17.93
N LYS A 198 -24.94 12.20 -18.34
CA LYS A 198 -25.54 11.78 -19.62
C LYS A 198 -24.89 12.54 -20.78
N THR A 199 -23.67 12.17 -21.15
CA THR A 199 -22.88 12.86 -22.19
C THR A 199 -22.67 12.07 -23.47
N ASN A 200 -22.98 10.77 -23.48
CA ASN A 200 -22.91 9.96 -24.70
C ASN A 200 -24.25 9.99 -25.45
N PHE A 201 -24.34 10.76 -26.54
CA PHE A 201 -25.54 10.87 -27.37
C PHE A 201 -25.60 9.82 -28.50
N GLY A 202 -24.60 8.95 -28.62
CA GLY A 202 -24.36 8.13 -29.82
C GLY A 202 -23.63 8.94 -30.89
N GLY A 203 -24.03 8.78 -32.16
CA GLY A 203 -23.45 9.51 -33.28
C GLY A 203 -22.37 8.74 -34.05
N GLN A 204 -22.13 7.48 -33.72
CA GLN A 204 -21.19 6.63 -34.43
C GLN A 204 -21.85 5.99 -35.67
N PRO A 205 -21.14 5.87 -36.81
CA PRO A 205 -21.62 5.06 -37.93
C PRO A 205 -21.42 3.57 -37.60
N SER A 206 -22.49 2.77 -37.73
CA SER A 206 -22.43 1.32 -37.46
C SER A 206 -22.79 0.46 -38.68
N TYR A 207 -23.50 1.01 -39.67
CA TYR A 207 -23.92 0.28 -40.89
C TYR A 207 -22.92 0.46 -42.05
N PRO A 208 -22.99 -0.36 -43.11
CA PRO A 208 -22.38 -0.06 -44.41
C PRO A 208 -23.08 1.12 -45.11
N GLN A 209 -22.33 1.94 -45.86
CA GLN A 209 -22.83 3.18 -46.50
C GLN A 209 -23.99 2.94 -47.48
N PRO A 210 -25.00 3.86 -47.56
CA PRO A 210 -25.17 5.10 -46.77
C PRO A 210 -25.67 4.86 -45.34
N VAL A 211 -24.97 5.42 -44.34
CA VAL A 211 -25.08 5.01 -42.93
C VAL A 211 -25.94 5.96 -42.09
N PRO A 212 -27.03 5.49 -41.44
CA PRO A 212 -27.63 6.23 -40.33
C PRO A 212 -26.69 6.24 -39.12
N LEU A 213 -26.63 7.36 -38.39
CA LEU A 213 -25.87 7.45 -37.14
C LEU A 213 -26.64 6.78 -36.00
N THR A 214 -25.92 6.19 -35.06
CA THR A 214 -26.51 5.73 -33.79
C THR A 214 -27.09 6.89 -33.01
N PHE A 215 -28.14 6.66 -32.24
CA PHE A 215 -28.66 7.64 -31.29
C PHE A 215 -29.31 6.97 -30.09
N ILE A 216 -29.31 7.68 -28.96
CA ILE A 216 -29.82 7.17 -27.70
C ILE A 216 -31.16 7.82 -27.35
N THR A 217 -32.08 7.07 -26.74
CA THR A 217 -33.33 7.59 -26.19
C THR A 217 -33.69 6.92 -24.86
N GLN A 218 -34.60 7.55 -24.10
CA GLN A 218 -35.19 7.00 -22.88
C GLN A 218 -34.14 6.46 -21.89
N SER A 219 -33.09 7.23 -21.62
CA SER A 219 -31.99 6.79 -20.74
C SER A 219 -32.35 7.02 -19.28
N SER A 220 -32.46 5.95 -18.50
CA SER A 220 -32.75 5.98 -17.06
C SER A 220 -31.63 5.36 -16.23
N GLY A 221 -31.48 5.84 -15.00
CA GLY A 221 -30.44 5.40 -14.07
C GLY A 221 -31.04 4.78 -12.82
N TRP A 222 -30.47 3.67 -12.37
CA TRP A 222 -30.93 2.93 -11.19
C TRP A 222 -29.74 2.59 -10.29
N ALA A 223 -29.80 3.04 -9.04
CA ALA A 223 -28.74 2.85 -8.05
C ALA A 223 -29.19 1.89 -6.95
N ALA A 224 -28.26 1.11 -6.41
CA ALA A 224 -28.49 0.32 -5.22
C ALA A 224 -28.84 1.25 -4.05
N LYS A 225 -29.90 0.93 -3.29
CA LYS A 225 -30.33 1.77 -2.14
C LYS A 225 -29.33 1.77 -0.99
N SER A 226 -28.43 0.80 -0.97
CA SER A 226 -27.41 0.65 0.06
C SER A 226 -26.23 -0.16 -0.47
N LEU A 227 -25.03 0.25 -0.06
CA LEU A 227 -23.77 -0.39 -0.39
C LEU A 227 -23.31 -1.23 0.80
N VAL A 228 -22.71 -2.38 0.52
CA VAL A 228 -21.98 -3.21 1.46
C VAL A 228 -20.53 -2.76 1.46
N ASP A 229 -19.93 -2.68 2.64
CA ASP A 229 -18.51 -2.38 2.74
C ASP A 229 -17.67 -3.45 2.02
N PRO A 230 -16.61 -3.05 1.29
CA PRO A 230 -15.72 -4.01 0.66
C PRO A 230 -15.07 -4.89 1.73
N THR A 231 -14.76 -6.14 1.36
CA THR A 231 -13.96 -7.01 2.22
C THR A 231 -12.55 -6.46 2.39
N ASP A 232 -11.97 -6.65 3.57
CA ASP A 232 -10.58 -6.29 3.82
C ASP A 232 -9.65 -7.06 2.87
N PRO A 233 -8.68 -6.37 2.23
CA PRO A 233 -7.70 -7.04 1.38
C PRO A 233 -6.90 -8.09 2.16
N GLU A 234 -6.48 -9.14 1.47
CA GLU A 234 -5.59 -10.13 2.04
C GLU A 234 -4.29 -9.48 2.53
N GLY A 235 -3.91 -9.75 3.79
CA GLY A 235 -2.73 -9.13 4.41
C GLY A 235 -2.97 -7.73 4.98
N TYR A 236 -4.21 -7.22 4.99
CA TYR A 236 -4.57 -5.93 5.56
C TYR A 236 -5.72 -6.05 6.58
N ASP A 237 -5.83 -5.06 7.46
CA ASP A 237 -6.97 -4.82 8.35
C ASP A 237 -7.53 -3.41 8.10
N LEU A 238 -8.86 -3.29 8.12
CA LEU A 238 -9.52 -1.98 8.15
C LEU A 238 -9.20 -1.25 9.46
N VAL A 239 -8.66 -0.04 9.35
CA VAL A 239 -8.39 0.86 10.48
C VAL A 239 -9.58 1.78 10.73
N PHE A 240 -10.13 2.39 9.67
CA PHE A 240 -11.28 3.28 9.78
C PHE A 240 -12.07 3.39 8.47
N GLY A 241 -13.29 3.90 8.60
CA GLY A 241 -14.13 4.35 7.48
C GLY A 241 -15.34 3.46 7.20
N PRO A 242 -16.21 3.86 6.24
CA PRO A 242 -16.07 5.03 5.37
C PRO A 242 -16.26 6.38 6.08
N THR A 243 -15.46 7.38 5.72
CA THR A 243 -15.64 8.79 6.14
C THR A 243 -15.61 9.75 4.94
N GLY A 244 -15.81 11.06 5.21
CA GLY A 244 -15.64 12.13 4.23
C GLY A 244 -14.24 12.75 4.20
N GLY A 245 -13.30 12.26 5.03
CA GLY A 245 -11.96 12.81 5.15
C GLY A 245 -10.88 11.81 4.76
N ALA A 246 -9.91 12.22 3.96
CA ALA A 246 -8.71 11.46 3.62
C ALA A 246 -7.58 11.80 4.59
N ASN A 247 -6.61 10.89 4.73
CA ASN A 247 -5.47 11.11 5.60
C ASN A 247 -4.59 12.24 5.07
N ASN A 248 -4.23 13.16 5.96
CA ASN A 248 -3.07 14.03 5.84
C ASN A 248 -2.11 13.67 6.99
N ALA A 249 -1.21 12.74 6.72
CA ALA A 249 -0.43 12.03 7.74
C ALA A 249 1.06 11.99 7.37
N PRO A 250 1.97 11.84 8.35
CA PRO A 250 3.38 11.59 8.10
C PRO A 250 3.60 10.22 7.46
N GLY A 251 4.78 10.05 6.86
CA GLY A 251 5.20 8.82 6.20
C GLY A 251 4.62 8.64 4.81
N TYR A 252 4.21 9.73 4.16
CA TYR A 252 3.60 9.73 2.84
C TYR A 252 4.57 9.22 1.77
N MET A 253 4.16 8.15 1.09
CA MET A 253 4.94 7.53 0.04
C MET A 253 4.48 7.92 -1.35
N GLY A 254 3.46 8.78 -1.51
CA GLY A 254 2.86 9.13 -2.80
C GLY A 254 1.45 8.57 -3.02
N PHE A 255 0.96 8.66 -4.25
CA PHE A 255 -0.40 8.24 -4.60
C PHE A 255 -0.51 7.60 -5.97
N ALA A 256 -1.60 6.84 -6.14
CA ALA A 256 -2.05 6.36 -7.44
C ALA A 256 -3.54 6.64 -7.63
N PHE A 257 -3.94 6.90 -8.86
CA PHE A 257 -5.34 6.96 -9.26
C PHE A 257 -5.75 5.68 -9.97
N ILE A 258 -6.85 5.09 -9.53
CA ILE A 258 -7.47 3.92 -10.14
C ILE A 258 -8.86 4.25 -10.67
N ASP A 259 -9.35 3.49 -11.66
CA ASP A 259 -10.58 3.80 -12.40
C ASP A 259 -11.88 3.31 -11.75
N LYS A 260 -11.77 2.56 -10.65
CA LYS A 260 -12.89 2.10 -9.82
C LYS A 260 -12.47 1.94 -8.37
N TYR A 261 -13.44 1.98 -7.46
CA TYR A 261 -13.20 1.75 -6.03
C TYR A 261 -12.86 0.27 -5.79
N ASP A 262 -11.57 -0.02 -5.64
CA ASP A 262 -11.03 -1.38 -5.54
C ASP A 262 -9.94 -1.39 -4.46
N VAL A 263 -10.27 -1.95 -3.29
CA VAL A 263 -9.37 -1.94 -2.14
C VAL A 263 -8.20 -2.90 -2.31
N ASP A 264 -8.39 -4.00 -3.07
CA ASP A 264 -7.30 -4.94 -3.39
C ASP A 264 -6.32 -4.33 -4.38
N ALA A 265 -6.79 -3.51 -5.33
CA ALA A 265 -5.92 -2.76 -6.21
C ALA A 265 -5.00 -1.82 -5.41
N CYS A 266 -5.53 -1.09 -4.43
CA CYS A 266 -4.68 -0.25 -3.57
C CYS A 266 -3.73 -1.08 -2.69
N ALA A 267 -4.15 -2.23 -2.19
CA ALA A 267 -3.27 -3.15 -1.45
C ALA A 267 -2.11 -3.65 -2.32
N GLN A 268 -2.38 -4.06 -3.57
CA GLN A 268 -1.36 -4.48 -4.52
C GLN A 268 -0.40 -3.34 -4.88
N LEU A 269 -0.92 -2.11 -5.03
CA LEU A 269 -0.09 -0.92 -5.26
C LEU A 269 0.80 -0.60 -4.07
N CYS A 270 0.31 -0.76 -2.85
CA CYS A 270 1.09 -0.62 -1.62
C CYS A 270 2.16 -1.72 -1.51
N ASN A 271 1.80 -2.99 -1.74
CA ASN A 271 2.74 -4.12 -1.74
C ASN A 271 3.84 -3.96 -2.80
N GLY A 272 3.51 -3.41 -3.97
CA GLY A 272 4.45 -3.14 -5.06
C GLY A 272 5.16 -1.79 -4.96
N ARG A 273 4.83 -0.95 -3.98
CA ARG A 273 5.47 0.37 -3.81
C ARG A 273 6.94 0.17 -3.43
N GLY A 274 7.83 0.86 -4.14
CA GLY A 274 9.25 0.90 -3.80
C GLY A 274 9.45 1.37 -2.36
N TYR A 275 10.52 0.90 -1.72
CA TYR A 275 10.83 1.30 -0.36
C TYR A 275 11.20 2.78 -0.28
N ASP A 276 10.75 3.43 0.78
CA ASP A 276 11.21 4.75 1.17
C ASP A 276 12.56 4.62 1.90
N PRO A 277 13.58 5.42 1.57
CA PRO A 277 14.91 5.30 2.16
C PRO A 277 14.95 5.62 3.67
N VAL A 278 13.93 6.28 4.20
CA VAL A 278 13.81 6.62 5.63
C VAL A 278 12.83 5.68 6.32
N GLY A 279 11.68 5.41 5.69
CA GLY A 279 10.55 4.74 6.33
C GLY A 279 10.32 3.27 5.95
N GLY A 280 11.03 2.77 4.93
CA GLY A 280 10.91 1.38 4.49
C GLY A 280 9.70 1.12 3.57
N VAL A 281 9.09 -0.05 3.68
CA VAL A 281 7.96 -0.52 2.87
C VAL A 281 6.69 0.25 3.16
N CYS A 282 5.75 0.21 2.21
CA CYS A 282 4.38 0.63 2.47
C CYS A 282 3.72 -0.30 3.51
N GLN A 283 3.23 0.32 4.58
CA GLN A 283 2.56 -0.34 5.71
C GLN A 283 1.09 0.06 5.81
N TYR A 284 0.66 1.09 5.08
CA TYR A 284 -0.69 1.61 5.17
C TYR A 284 -1.12 2.27 3.86
N PHE A 285 -2.40 2.17 3.54
CA PHE A 285 -2.98 2.99 2.48
C PHE A 285 -4.34 3.54 2.86
N ASN A 286 -4.65 4.72 2.33
CA ASN A 286 -5.96 5.34 2.39
C ASN A 286 -6.57 5.39 0.99
N ILE A 287 -7.71 4.73 0.81
CA ILE A 287 -8.49 4.74 -0.44
C ILE A 287 -9.70 5.64 -0.29
N TRP A 288 -9.92 6.54 -1.24
CA TRP A 288 -11.06 7.45 -1.23
C TRP A 288 -11.48 7.86 -2.64
N ARG A 289 -12.73 8.31 -2.78
CA ARG A 289 -13.32 8.79 -4.04
C ARG A 289 -13.26 10.31 -4.12
N ALA A 290 -12.66 10.83 -5.19
CA ALA A 290 -12.68 12.23 -5.56
C ALA A 290 -13.96 12.57 -6.34
N VAL A 291 -14.74 13.51 -5.81
CA VAL A 291 -15.92 14.08 -6.47
C VAL A 291 -15.59 15.51 -6.88
N VAL A 292 -15.53 15.80 -8.18
CA VAL A 292 -15.23 17.14 -8.69
C VAL A 292 -16.50 17.74 -9.28
N ASN A 293 -16.94 18.89 -8.75
CA ASN A 293 -18.19 19.54 -9.15
C ASN A 293 -19.43 18.62 -9.05
N GLY A 294 -19.46 17.76 -8.02
CA GLY A 294 -20.56 16.81 -7.81
C GLY A 294 -20.52 15.56 -8.69
N VAL A 295 -19.48 15.37 -9.51
CA VAL A 295 -19.31 14.21 -10.39
C VAL A 295 -18.15 13.34 -9.87
N PRO A 296 -18.32 12.03 -9.68
CA PRO A 296 -17.22 11.10 -9.42
C PRO A 296 -16.16 11.15 -10.54
N THR A 297 -14.92 11.50 -10.19
CA THR A 297 -13.85 11.73 -11.18
C THR A 297 -12.73 10.70 -11.09
N THR A 298 -12.33 10.31 -9.89
CA THR A 298 -11.27 9.32 -9.68
C THR A 298 -11.32 8.69 -8.29
N TYR A 299 -10.59 7.60 -8.12
CA TYR A 299 -10.35 6.94 -6.84
C TYR A 299 -8.86 7.01 -6.52
N THR A 300 -8.51 7.46 -5.33
CA THR A 300 -7.14 7.71 -4.93
C THR A 300 -6.69 6.66 -3.92
N CYS A 301 -5.56 6.01 -4.20
CA CYS A 301 -4.80 5.23 -3.22
C CYS A 301 -3.63 6.09 -2.72
N SER A 302 -3.74 6.69 -1.53
CA SER A 302 -2.62 7.35 -0.85
C SER A 302 -1.86 6.34 -0.01
N MET A 303 -0.55 6.20 -0.19
CA MET A 303 0.26 5.14 0.43
C MET A 303 1.22 5.72 1.47
N TYR A 304 1.48 4.98 2.54
CA TYR A 304 2.28 5.44 3.67
C TYR A 304 3.14 4.30 4.25
N TYR A 305 4.33 4.64 4.72
CA TYR A 305 5.18 3.70 5.48
C TYR A 305 4.91 3.73 6.99
N LEU A 306 4.19 4.75 7.47
CA LEU A 306 3.64 4.80 8.84
C LEU A 306 2.15 4.48 8.80
N ILE A 307 1.68 3.72 9.79
CA ILE A 307 0.25 3.45 9.95
C ILE A 307 -0.44 4.70 10.48
N ALA A 308 -1.46 5.16 9.75
CA ALA A 308 -2.32 6.28 10.14
C ALA A 308 -3.71 5.79 10.57
N ASP A 309 -4.45 6.66 11.26
CA ASP A 309 -5.80 6.39 11.76
C ASP A 309 -6.79 7.51 11.38
N GLU A 310 -8.03 7.42 11.87
CA GLU A 310 -9.09 8.39 11.59
C GLU A 310 -8.75 9.80 12.09
N SER A 311 -7.90 9.95 13.11
CA SER A 311 -7.56 11.27 13.66
C SER A 311 -6.80 12.17 12.67
N THR A 312 -6.11 11.55 11.71
CA THR A 312 -5.40 12.25 10.63
C THR A 312 -6.23 12.38 9.35
N ALA A 313 -7.47 11.87 9.34
CA ALA A 313 -8.39 11.93 8.20
C ALA A 313 -9.03 13.33 8.03
N VAL A 314 -8.19 14.37 7.93
CA VAL A 314 -8.57 15.79 7.97
C VAL A 314 -8.60 16.47 6.60
N ASN A 315 -8.27 15.75 5.52
CA ASN A 315 -8.39 16.27 4.17
C ASN A 315 -9.80 16.01 3.60
N PHE A 316 -10.64 17.04 3.56
CA PHE A 316 -12.01 16.96 3.03
C PHE A 316 -12.12 17.36 1.55
N GLY A 317 -10.99 17.68 0.91
CA GLY A 317 -10.89 18.17 -0.46
C GLY A 317 -10.51 19.65 -0.56
N GLN A 318 -10.30 20.11 -1.78
CA GLN A 318 -9.82 21.46 -2.10
C GLN A 318 -10.48 21.98 -3.39
N GLY A 319 -10.92 23.24 -3.35
CA GLY A 319 -11.65 23.84 -4.46
C GLY A 319 -12.93 23.07 -4.81
N PRO A 320 -13.12 22.61 -6.07
CA PRO A 320 -14.30 21.84 -6.46
C PRO A 320 -14.21 20.35 -6.13
N LEU A 321 -13.04 19.87 -5.65
CA LEU A 321 -12.83 18.48 -5.26
C LEU A 321 -13.33 18.27 -3.84
N VAL A 322 -14.16 17.24 -3.65
CA VAL A 322 -14.65 16.76 -2.37
C VAL A 322 -14.23 15.31 -2.18
N VAL A 323 -13.73 14.99 -0.99
CA VAL A 323 -13.38 13.61 -0.60
C VAL A 323 -14.62 12.88 -0.11
N THR A 324 -14.82 11.65 -0.56
CA THR A 324 -15.91 10.78 -0.10
C THR A 324 -15.45 9.33 -0.02
N LEU A 325 -16.18 8.50 0.73
CA LEU A 325 -15.94 7.05 0.83
C LEU A 325 -14.49 6.72 1.24
N SER A 326 -13.91 7.52 2.14
CA SER A 326 -12.52 7.35 2.56
C SER A 326 -12.38 6.23 3.58
N ARG A 327 -11.43 5.31 3.36
CA ARG A 327 -11.10 4.20 4.26
C ARG A 327 -9.59 4.03 4.41
N GLY A 328 -9.17 3.67 5.61
CA GLY A 328 -7.77 3.39 5.93
C GLY A 328 -7.54 1.91 6.16
N TYR A 329 -6.48 1.35 5.57
CA TYR A 329 -6.11 -0.06 5.73
C TYR A 329 -4.65 -0.19 6.15
N ALA A 330 -4.40 -0.91 7.24
CA ALA A 330 -3.06 -1.20 7.73
C ALA A 330 -2.62 -2.60 7.28
N ARG A 331 -1.38 -2.71 6.83
CA ARG A 331 -0.76 -3.97 6.47
C ARG A 331 -0.43 -4.76 7.73
N LYS A 332 -0.76 -6.05 7.72
CA LYS A 332 -0.52 -6.96 8.85
C LYS A 332 0.97 -7.21 8.99
N ASN A 333 1.57 -6.73 10.08
CA ASN A 333 2.87 -7.20 10.52
C ASN A 333 2.71 -8.54 11.26
N LEU A 334 3.36 -9.60 10.76
CA LEU A 334 3.32 -10.92 11.38
C LEU A 334 4.34 -11.08 12.53
N VAL A 335 5.25 -10.12 12.70
CA VAL A 335 6.18 -10.06 13.83
C VAL A 335 5.49 -9.36 14.98
N ILE A 336 5.39 -10.07 16.10
CA ILE A 336 4.93 -9.50 17.35
C ILE A 336 6.08 -8.67 17.92
N ASP A 337 5.76 -7.44 18.34
CA ASP A 337 6.70 -6.58 19.06
C ASP A 337 8.01 -6.32 18.28
N GLY A 338 7.86 -6.01 16.99
CA GLY A 338 9.00 -5.74 16.09
C GLY A 338 9.85 -4.53 16.48
N GLY A 339 9.28 -3.58 17.22
CA GLY A 339 9.98 -2.42 17.80
C GLY A 339 10.49 -2.65 19.23
N PHE A 340 10.36 -3.87 19.76
CA PHE A 340 10.88 -4.26 21.09
C PHE A 340 10.30 -3.49 22.29
N GLU A 341 9.20 -2.75 22.11
CA GLU A 341 8.52 -1.97 23.16
C GLU A 341 7.84 -2.84 24.23
N GLY A 342 7.63 -4.13 23.95
CA GLY A 342 7.12 -5.09 24.93
C GLY A 342 8.11 -5.37 26.07
N PHE A 343 9.41 -5.11 25.87
CA PHE A 343 10.42 -5.22 26.91
C PHE A 343 10.43 -3.97 27.80
N ASN A 344 9.73 -4.03 28.94
CA ASN A 344 9.56 -2.90 29.85
C ASN A 344 9.92 -3.23 31.31
N ALA A 345 11.03 -3.96 31.49
CA ALA A 345 11.46 -4.43 32.82
C ALA A 345 11.97 -3.31 33.74
N CYS A 346 12.07 -2.06 33.26
CA CYS A 346 12.55 -0.89 33.97
C CYS A 346 11.97 0.41 33.37
N ASP A 347 12.24 1.55 34.03
CA ASP A 347 11.71 2.86 33.63
C ASP A 347 12.65 3.71 32.76
N ASP A 348 13.95 3.35 32.65
CA ASP A 348 14.97 4.19 32.00
C ASP A 348 15.96 3.36 31.18
N PHE A 349 16.79 2.56 31.86
CA PHE A 349 17.78 1.71 31.21
C PHE A 349 17.81 0.31 31.82
N CYS A 350 17.59 -0.68 30.98
CA CYS A 350 17.85 -2.08 31.26
C CYS A 350 17.96 -2.84 29.95
N PHE A 351 18.47 -4.05 30.04
CA PHE A 351 18.47 -5.00 28.93
C PHE A 351 18.43 -6.42 29.45
N ALA A 352 18.03 -7.34 28.57
CA ALA A 352 18.04 -8.77 28.85
C ALA A 352 18.43 -9.55 27.60
N ALA A 353 18.90 -10.78 27.77
CA ALA A 353 19.14 -11.68 26.64
C ALA A 353 17.83 -12.09 25.96
N SER A 354 16.70 -12.10 26.65
CA SER A 354 15.41 -12.53 26.09
C SER A 354 14.25 -11.94 26.89
N ASP A 355 13.08 -11.86 26.26
CA ASP A 355 11.82 -11.50 26.89
C ASP A 355 10.70 -12.48 26.46
N ALA A 356 9.43 -12.05 26.51
CA ALA A 356 8.30 -12.88 26.10
C ALA A 356 8.17 -13.05 24.57
N ASN A 357 8.72 -12.13 23.79
CA ASN A 357 8.52 -12.02 22.33
C ASN A 357 9.79 -12.35 21.54
N TRP A 358 10.97 -12.22 22.15
CA TRP A 358 12.27 -12.31 21.51
C TRP A 358 13.28 -13.08 22.35
N ILE A 359 14.13 -13.84 21.66
CA ILE A 359 15.19 -14.67 22.24
C ILE A 359 16.51 -14.28 21.59
N GLY A 360 17.41 -13.69 22.38
CA GLY A 360 18.82 -13.52 22.07
C GLY A 360 19.64 -14.71 22.57
N THR A 361 20.60 -15.14 21.76
CA THR A 361 21.50 -16.26 22.06
C THR A 361 22.95 -15.91 21.74
N SER A 362 23.84 -16.44 22.57
CA SER A 362 25.29 -16.39 22.43
C SER A 362 25.84 -17.74 21.93
N PRO A 363 26.91 -17.75 21.13
CA PRO A 363 27.66 -18.96 20.86
C PRO A 363 28.33 -19.49 22.14
N THR A 364 28.92 -20.69 22.05
CA THR A 364 29.58 -21.30 23.20
C THR A 364 30.78 -20.46 23.64
N GLY A 365 30.70 -19.88 24.83
CA GLY A 365 31.77 -19.09 25.43
C GLY A 365 31.50 -17.58 25.45
N GLY A 366 30.50 -17.11 24.69
CA GLY A 366 30.04 -15.71 24.73
C GLY A 366 28.93 -15.47 25.75
N ASP A 367 28.68 -14.21 26.07
CA ASP A 367 27.61 -13.77 26.96
C ASP A 367 26.95 -12.48 26.46
N PHE A 368 25.62 -12.43 26.47
CA PHE A 368 24.84 -11.28 26.00
C PHE A 368 25.20 -10.77 24.58
N ASP A 369 25.47 -11.68 23.64
CA ASP A 369 25.81 -11.34 22.25
C ASP A 369 24.59 -10.94 21.41
N ALA A 370 23.40 -11.26 21.88
CA ALA A 370 22.16 -10.74 21.37
C ALA A 370 21.27 -10.37 22.55
N THR A 371 20.83 -9.11 22.60
CA THR A 371 20.09 -8.57 23.74
C THR A 371 19.00 -7.62 23.29
N ILE A 372 18.03 -7.39 24.17
CA ILE A 372 16.94 -6.44 23.99
C ILE A 372 17.13 -5.35 25.02
N PHE A 373 17.20 -4.10 24.57
CA PHE A 373 17.37 -2.91 25.39
C PHE A 373 16.06 -2.15 25.51
N PHE A 374 15.81 -1.62 26.70
CA PHE A 374 14.88 -0.52 26.93
C PHE A 374 15.74 0.73 27.22
N PHE A 375 16.02 1.50 26.17
CA PHE A 375 16.72 2.77 26.23
C PHE A 375 16.51 3.58 24.94
N SER A 376 15.76 4.68 25.02
CA SER A 376 15.41 5.53 23.85
C SER A 376 16.61 6.10 23.09
N THR A 377 17.80 6.16 23.70
CA THR A 377 19.02 6.59 23.00
C THR A 377 19.50 5.57 21.97
N PHE A 378 19.09 4.31 22.08
CA PHE A 378 19.43 3.24 21.13
C PHE A 378 18.28 2.93 20.17
N ALA A 379 17.05 3.20 20.57
CA ALA A 379 15.86 2.97 19.75
C ALA A 379 15.80 3.91 18.52
N LYS A 380 15.20 3.41 17.44
CA LYS A 380 14.81 4.22 16.28
C LYS A 380 13.60 5.06 16.66
N ASP A 381 12.59 4.42 17.24
CA ASP A 381 11.37 5.02 17.76
C ASP A 381 11.06 4.40 19.12
N GLY A 382 10.49 5.18 20.05
CA GLY A 382 10.14 4.67 21.38
C GLY A 382 11.35 4.46 22.30
N ASN A 383 11.40 3.30 22.96
CA ASN A 383 12.45 2.94 23.94
C ASN A 383 13.09 1.59 23.65
N GLY A 384 12.46 0.72 22.87
CA GLY A 384 12.92 -0.62 22.56
C GLY A 384 13.96 -0.63 21.44
N SER A 385 14.97 -1.49 21.56
CA SER A 385 15.80 -1.90 20.43
C SER A 385 16.47 -3.22 20.75
N ALA A 386 16.90 -3.97 19.74
CA ALA A 386 17.79 -5.11 19.95
C ALA A 386 19.22 -4.75 19.60
N LEU A 387 20.17 -5.39 20.27
CA LEU A 387 21.60 -5.30 20.04
C LEU A 387 22.14 -6.65 19.58
N LEU A 388 23.00 -6.62 18.56
CA LEU A 388 23.88 -7.72 18.18
C LEU A 388 25.35 -7.36 18.48
N GLY A 389 26.06 -8.28 19.15
CA GLY A 389 27.39 -8.16 19.73
C GLY A 389 27.35 -8.05 21.26
N ALA A 390 28.35 -8.61 21.95
CA ALA A 390 28.47 -8.64 23.40
C ALA A 390 28.14 -7.29 24.07
N ALA A 391 27.06 -7.23 24.85
CA ALA A 391 26.56 -5.98 25.44
C ALA A 391 27.61 -5.29 26.34
N PHE A 392 28.45 -6.07 27.02
CA PHE A 392 29.53 -5.57 27.88
C PHE A 392 30.88 -5.45 27.18
N GLY A 393 30.98 -5.82 25.90
CA GLY A 393 32.22 -5.76 25.11
C GLY A 393 33.33 -6.68 25.63
N ASP A 394 32.96 -7.78 26.29
CA ASP A 394 33.85 -8.78 26.89
C ASP A 394 34.37 -9.81 25.89
N ASP A 395 33.68 -10.01 24.77
CA ASP A 395 34.14 -10.84 23.65
C ASP A 395 33.80 -10.22 22.28
N THR A 396 34.18 -10.92 21.21
CA THR A 396 33.97 -10.48 19.82
C THR A 396 33.06 -11.44 19.05
N ASP A 397 32.24 -12.21 19.75
CA ASP A 397 31.39 -13.22 19.16
C ASP A 397 30.10 -12.59 18.59
N ALA A 398 29.51 -13.27 17.61
CA ALA A 398 28.28 -12.86 16.96
C ALA A 398 27.07 -13.52 17.61
N GLY A 399 26.07 -12.71 17.96
CA GLY A 399 24.84 -13.19 18.56
C GLY A 399 23.80 -13.59 17.53
N THR A 400 22.74 -14.25 18.00
CA THR A 400 21.53 -14.50 17.19
C THR A 400 20.29 -14.05 17.95
N LEU A 401 19.50 -13.19 17.32
CA LEU A 401 18.19 -12.73 17.78
C LEU A 401 17.09 -13.43 16.96
N THR A 402 16.09 -14.01 17.62
CA THR A 402 14.95 -14.66 16.96
C THR A 402 13.65 -14.38 17.72
N PRO A 403 12.49 -14.22 17.05
CA PRO A 403 11.21 -14.19 17.74
C PRO A 403 11.01 -15.48 18.55
N ALA A 404 10.45 -15.36 19.75
CA ALA A 404 10.23 -16.47 20.67
C ALA A 404 9.25 -17.52 20.14
N LYS A 405 8.44 -17.16 19.13
CA LYS A 405 7.52 -18.05 18.43
C LYS A 405 7.77 -17.95 16.92
N PRO A 406 7.66 -19.07 16.18
CA PRO A 406 7.67 -19.02 14.72
C PRO A 406 6.61 -18.08 14.17
N ILE A 407 6.92 -17.44 13.04
CA ILE A 407 6.02 -16.54 12.31
C ILE A 407 4.92 -17.37 11.65
N ALA A 408 3.67 -17.00 11.93
CA ALA A 408 2.48 -17.68 11.42
C ALA A 408 2.18 -17.23 9.97
N THR A 409 2.88 -17.82 9.01
CA THR A 409 2.67 -17.55 7.57
C THR A 409 1.63 -18.49 6.95
N LYS A 410 1.29 -18.25 5.68
CA LYS A 410 0.53 -19.17 4.84
C LYS A 410 1.48 -19.94 3.94
N ASN A 411 1.31 -21.26 3.89
CA ASN A 411 2.11 -22.12 3.03
C ASN A 411 2.00 -21.69 1.56
N GLY A 412 3.14 -21.35 0.94
CA GLY A 412 3.26 -20.94 -0.46
C GLY A 412 3.05 -19.45 -0.75
N ALA A 413 2.59 -18.65 0.23
CA ALA A 413 2.49 -17.20 0.09
C ALA A 413 3.89 -16.55 0.07
N ASN A 414 3.98 -15.35 -0.51
CA ASN A 414 5.22 -14.57 -0.54
C ASN A 414 5.23 -13.56 0.61
N TYR A 415 6.40 -13.33 1.18
CA TYR A 415 6.61 -12.35 2.23
C TYR A 415 7.83 -11.49 1.95
N VAL A 416 7.81 -10.28 2.50
CA VAL A 416 8.99 -9.42 2.64
C VAL A 416 9.27 -9.21 4.13
N ILE A 417 10.53 -9.37 4.51
CA ILE A 417 11.05 -9.01 5.82
C ILE A 417 11.66 -7.61 5.70
N GLN A 418 11.28 -6.73 6.62
CA GLN A 418 11.89 -5.43 6.84
C GLN A 418 12.47 -5.36 8.25
N SER A 419 13.58 -4.66 8.38
CA SER A 419 14.12 -4.23 9.68
C SER A 419 14.95 -2.97 9.48
N PHE A 420 15.19 -2.23 10.55
CA PHE A 420 16.06 -1.07 10.55
C PHE A 420 17.34 -1.40 11.29
N PHE A 421 18.47 -1.02 10.71
CA PHE A 421 19.78 -1.26 11.31
C PHE A 421 20.57 0.02 11.47
N ILE A 422 21.35 0.10 12.54
CA ILE A 422 22.36 1.13 12.75
C ILE A 422 23.62 0.52 13.33
N SER A 423 24.78 0.95 12.84
CA SER A 423 26.10 0.60 13.37
C SER A 423 26.95 1.86 13.34
N SER A 424 26.67 2.72 14.32
CA SER A 424 27.33 4.02 14.52
C SER A 424 27.69 4.29 15.97
N PHE A 425 27.84 3.24 16.77
CA PHE A 425 28.15 3.28 18.18
C PHE A 425 29.63 3.55 18.44
N SER A 426 30.52 2.73 17.86
CA SER A 426 31.97 2.80 18.12
C SER A 426 32.73 3.69 17.12
N GLY A 427 32.05 4.10 16.05
CA GLY A 427 32.62 4.91 14.98
C GLY A 427 33.19 4.07 13.85
N THR A 428 33.36 4.72 12.70
CA THR A 428 33.56 4.08 11.39
C THR A 428 34.71 3.06 11.34
N ALA A 429 35.82 3.31 12.05
CA ALA A 429 36.96 2.41 12.03
C ALA A 429 36.72 1.11 12.81
N LEU A 430 36.01 1.19 13.94
CA LEU A 430 35.73 0.04 14.81
C LEU A 430 34.54 -0.76 14.30
N GLU A 431 33.61 -0.12 13.59
CA GLU A 431 32.41 -0.73 12.99
C GLU A 431 32.62 -1.16 11.54
N ALA A 432 33.86 -1.12 11.03
CA ALA A 432 34.15 -1.54 9.65
C ALA A 432 33.73 -2.99 9.34
N ASN A 433 33.65 -3.85 10.37
CA ASN A 433 33.24 -5.25 10.27
C ASN A 433 31.85 -5.53 10.87
N ALA A 434 31.07 -4.48 11.18
CA ALA A 434 29.68 -4.68 11.59
C ALA A 434 28.93 -5.40 10.48
N HIS A 435 28.06 -6.34 10.84
CA HIS A 435 27.24 -7.05 9.86
C HIS A 435 26.01 -7.63 10.53
N VAL A 436 24.94 -7.78 9.75
CA VAL A 436 23.74 -8.52 10.15
C VAL A 436 23.26 -9.31 8.96
N ASP A 437 23.10 -10.61 9.13
CA ASP A 437 22.42 -11.51 8.23
C ASP A 437 20.97 -11.68 8.70
N ILE A 438 20.02 -11.52 7.77
CA ILE A 438 18.61 -11.85 7.95
C ILE A 438 18.42 -13.28 7.48
N LEU A 439 18.02 -14.18 8.38
CA LEU A 439 17.80 -15.59 8.08
C LEU A 439 16.31 -15.93 8.10
N TRP A 440 15.87 -16.64 7.06
CA TRP A 440 14.55 -17.24 6.96
C TRP A 440 14.70 -18.76 6.91
N ASN A 441 14.22 -19.45 7.94
CA ASN A 441 14.40 -20.89 8.13
C ASN A 441 15.87 -21.33 8.04
N GLY A 442 16.78 -20.52 8.60
CA GLY A 442 18.22 -20.76 8.61
C GLY A 442 18.94 -20.45 7.29
N VAL A 443 18.24 -19.89 6.29
CA VAL A 443 18.85 -19.45 5.02
C VAL A 443 18.97 -17.94 5.01
N VAL A 444 20.15 -17.42 4.67
CA VAL A 444 20.36 -15.96 4.52
C VAL A 444 19.54 -15.45 3.34
N VAL A 445 18.65 -14.49 3.60
CA VAL A 445 17.73 -13.87 2.63
C VAL A 445 17.94 -12.37 2.50
N GLY A 446 18.79 -11.78 3.34
CA GLY A 446 19.22 -10.39 3.27
C GLY A 446 20.42 -10.19 4.18
N SER A 447 21.20 -9.15 3.94
CA SER A 447 22.35 -8.82 4.79
C SER A 447 22.70 -7.34 4.69
N THR A 448 23.23 -6.77 5.77
CA THR A 448 23.91 -5.46 5.78
C THR A 448 25.30 -5.61 6.38
N SER A 449 26.23 -4.74 5.99
CA SER A 449 27.61 -4.76 6.49
C SER A 449 28.26 -3.39 6.47
N GLY A 450 29.20 -3.18 7.39
CA GLY A 450 29.96 -1.96 7.59
C GLY A 450 29.25 -0.95 8.48
N PHE A 451 29.87 0.24 8.59
CA PHE A 451 29.34 1.36 9.35
C PHE A 451 28.05 1.91 8.72
N VAL A 452 27.01 2.04 9.53
CA VAL A 452 25.70 2.58 9.14
C VAL A 452 25.37 3.72 10.10
N GLY A 453 25.49 4.95 9.60
CA GLY A 453 25.47 6.18 10.41
C GLY A 453 24.13 6.53 11.06
N SER A 454 23.02 6.09 10.47
CA SER A 454 21.65 6.31 10.91
C SER A 454 20.83 5.06 10.65
N TYR A 455 19.70 4.90 11.34
CA TYR A 455 18.80 3.78 11.09
C TYR A 455 18.41 3.71 9.61
N THR A 456 18.83 2.64 8.96
CA THR A 456 18.62 2.41 7.54
C THR A 456 17.71 1.21 7.36
N PRO A 457 16.58 1.36 6.64
CA PRO A 457 15.72 0.22 6.33
C PRO A 457 16.48 -0.78 5.46
N THR A 458 16.41 -2.05 5.82
CA THR A 458 16.94 -3.16 5.03
C THR A 458 15.83 -4.16 4.78
N GLN A 459 15.84 -4.75 3.59
CA GLN A 459 14.84 -5.73 3.18
C GLN A 459 15.49 -7.03 2.75
N SER A 460 14.82 -8.13 3.08
CA SER A 460 15.09 -9.42 2.46
C SER A 460 14.63 -9.47 1.01
N VAL A 461 15.16 -10.43 0.24
CA VAL A 461 14.49 -10.90 -0.97
C VAL A 461 13.15 -11.55 -0.61
N ASN A 462 12.19 -11.57 -1.55
CA ASN A 462 10.90 -12.22 -1.34
C ASN A 462 11.10 -13.67 -0.87
N VAL A 463 10.57 -14.00 0.31
CA VAL A 463 10.63 -15.34 0.90
C VAL A 463 9.29 -16.07 0.75
N LYS A 464 9.33 -17.39 0.79
CA LYS A 464 8.12 -18.24 0.76
C LYS A 464 7.77 -18.73 2.16
N GLY A 465 6.51 -18.55 2.54
CA GLY A 465 5.99 -19.08 3.79
C GLY A 465 5.77 -20.58 3.74
N THR A 466 5.99 -21.26 4.88
CA THR A 466 5.75 -22.70 5.08
C THR A 466 4.64 -23.00 6.08
N GLY A 467 4.11 -21.97 6.77
CA GLY A 467 3.07 -22.10 7.80
C GLY A 467 3.55 -21.83 9.23
N SER A 468 4.86 -21.96 9.48
CA SER A 468 5.48 -21.78 10.80
C SER A 468 6.97 -21.51 10.60
N ASP A 469 7.28 -20.33 10.07
CA ASP A 469 8.64 -19.99 9.65
C ASP A 469 9.46 -19.39 10.79
N VAL A 470 10.77 -19.62 10.77
CA VAL A 470 11.70 -19.06 11.74
C VAL A 470 12.42 -17.88 11.11
N LEU A 471 12.24 -16.70 11.68
CA LEU A 471 13.03 -15.50 11.39
C LEU A 471 14.17 -15.41 12.39
N SER A 472 15.39 -15.12 11.95
CA SER A 472 16.46 -14.71 12.87
C SER A 472 17.38 -13.66 12.25
N PHE A 473 18.06 -12.93 13.12
CA PHE A 473 19.10 -11.97 12.79
C PHE A 473 20.39 -12.44 13.43
N HIS A 474 21.43 -12.64 12.64
CA HIS A 474 22.72 -13.09 13.13
C HIS A 474 23.80 -12.08 12.76
N GLY A 475 24.69 -11.76 13.68
CA GLY A 475 25.78 -10.85 13.41
C GLY A 475 26.15 -10.02 14.63
N GLY A 476 26.66 -8.83 14.36
CA GLY A 476 27.33 -7.99 15.36
C GLY A 476 28.58 -8.67 15.94
N ALA A 477 29.45 -7.88 16.55
CA ALA A 477 30.58 -8.37 17.36
C ALA A 477 31.16 -7.15 18.06
N ALA A 478 31.44 -7.16 19.35
CA ALA A 478 32.10 -5.98 19.93
C ALA A 478 33.51 -5.80 19.32
N PRO A 479 33.97 -4.56 19.05
CA PRO A 479 33.29 -3.27 19.23
C PRO A 479 32.40 -2.83 18.05
N ALA A 480 32.20 -3.68 17.05
CA ALA A 480 31.31 -3.46 15.90
C ALA A 480 29.84 -3.85 16.20
N TRP A 481 29.24 -3.19 17.18
CA TRP A 481 27.84 -3.41 17.57
C TRP A 481 26.88 -3.02 16.45
N THR A 482 25.75 -3.73 16.35
CA THR A 482 24.65 -3.36 15.47
C THR A 482 23.34 -3.38 16.22
N PHE A 483 22.58 -2.30 16.13
CA PHE A 483 21.23 -2.24 16.68
C PHE A 483 20.19 -2.55 15.60
N ILE A 484 19.11 -3.19 16.02
CA ILE A 484 17.97 -3.58 15.21
C ILE A 484 16.71 -2.96 15.80
N ASP A 485 15.87 -2.40 14.95
CA ASP A 485 14.56 -1.90 15.33
C ASP A 485 13.50 -2.10 14.22
N ASP A 486 12.22 -1.92 14.57
CA ASP A 486 11.07 -1.90 13.67
C ASP A 486 11.02 -3.10 12.70
N VAL A 487 11.17 -4.31 13.26
CA VAL A 487 11.13 -5.55 12.50
C VAL A 487 9.71 -5.86 12.02
N GLY A 488 9.57 -6.09 10.72
CA GLY A 488 8.31 -6.44 10.08
C GLY A 488 8.41 -7.64 9.16
N VAL A 489 7.36 -8.47 9.14
CA VAL A 489 7.15 -9.49 8.11
C VAL A 489 5.77 -9.28 7.51
N PHE A 490 5.74 -9.00 6.21
CA PHE A 490 4.51 -8.61 5.52
C PHE A 490 4.24 -9.52 4.31
N GLU A 491 2.97 -9.92 4.15
CA GLU A 491 2.51 -10.69 2.98
C GLU A 491 2.49 -9.80 1.72
N LEU A 492 2.92 -10.35 0.58
CA LEU A 492 3.03 -9.64 -0.72
C LEU A 492 1.92 -10.00 -1.71
#